data_AF-A0A933DY84-F1
#
_entry.id   AF-A0A933DY84-F1
#
_cell.length_a   1.000
_cell.length_b   1.000
_cell.length_c   1.000
_cell.angle_alpha   90.00
_cell.angle_beta   90.00
_cell.angle_gamma   90.00
#
_symmetry.space_group_name_H-M   'P 1'
#
loop_
_entity.id
_entity.type
_entity.pdbx_description
1 polymer ?
#
loop_
_entity_poly.entity_id
_entity_poly.type
_entity_poly.pdbx_seq_one_letter_code
_entity_poly.pdbx_strand_id
1 'polypeptide(L)' 'VIKLTANPRTARTMSEHIDYDCSGLLQRQKNLDQTGNELLEVMLRTCNGRLTAAEALGHREFVMTRLYESA' A
#
# COMPACT_ATOMS: atom_id res chain seq x y z
N VAL A 1 4.11 -6.44 -0.20
CA VAL A 1 3.01 -5.77 -0.94
C VAL A 1 2.93 -4.34 -0.43
N ILE A 2 3.00 -3.34 -1.31
CA ILE A 2 2.85 -1.93 -0.92
C ILE A 2 1.36 -1.61 -0.83
N LYS A 3 0.86 -1.25 0.35
CA LYS A 3 -0.55 -0.88 0.57
C LYS A 3 -0.68 0.64 0.61
N LEU A 4 -1.57 1.21 -0.20
CA LEU A 4 -1.89 2.64 -0.17
C LEU A 4 -3.37 2.88 0.11
N THR A 5 -3.70 4.07 0.60
CA THR A 5 -5.10 4.49 0.79
C THR A 5 -5.29 5.96 0.46
N ALA A 6 -6.44 6.30 -0.12
CA ALA A 6 -6.89 7.67 -0.29
C ALA A 6 -7.94 8.08 0.77
N ASN A 7 -8.31 7.16 1.68
CA ASN A 7 -9.29 7.43 2.72
C ASN A 7 -8.59 7.97 3.98
N PRO A 8 -8.84 9.23 4.38
CA PRO A 8 -8.17 9.84 5.54
C PRO A 8 -8.47 9.11 6.85
N ARG A 9 -9.64 8.46 6.97
CA ARG A 9 -9.97 7.68 8.16
C ARG A 9 -9.06 6.46 8.26
N THR A 10 -8.91 5.71 7.17
CA THR A 10 -8.02 4.54 7.09
C THR A 10 -6.57 4.93 7.35
N ALA A 11 -6.09 6.02 6.74
CA ALA A 11 -4.73 6.50 6.95
C ALA A 11 -4.42 6.81 8.42
N ARG A 12 -5.41 7.34 9.18
CA ARG A 12 -5.26 7.64 10.61
C ARG A 12 -5.42 6.43 11.52
N THR A 13 -6.42 5.57 11.27
CA THR A 13 -6.78 4.48 12.19
C THR A 13 -6.05 3.18 11.90
N MET A 14 -5.41 3.05 10.73
CA MET A 14 -4.69 1.86 10.29
C MET A 14 -3.30 2.23 9.74
N SER A 15 -2.68 3.30 10.26
CA SER A 15 -1.40 3.81 9.78
C SER A 15 -0.29 2.75 9.76
N GLU A 16 -0.30 1.82 10.73
CA GLU A 16 0.68 0.72 10.80
C GLU A 16 0.55 -0.29 9.64
N HIS A 17 -0.60 -0.33 8.95
CA HIS A 17 -0.87 -1.24 7.84
C HIS A 17 -0.73 -0.59 6.45
N ILE A 18 -0.43 0.71 6.38
CA ILE A 18 -0.41 1.51 5.16
C ILE A 18 1.00 2.04 4.90
N ASP A 19 1.52 1.79 3.70
CA ASP A 19 2.83 2.27 3.27
C ASP A 19 2.77 3.72 2.76
N TYR A 20 1.63 4.14 2.21
CA TYR A 20 1.45 5.47 1.61
C TYR A 20 0.01 5.99 1.70
N ASP A 21 -0.16 7.21 2.20
CA ASP A 21 -1.42 7.95 2.21
C ASP A 21 -1.48 8.90 1.02
N CYS A 22 -2.35 8.59 0.05
CA CYS A 22 -2.60 9.42 -1.12
C CYS A 22 -3.87 10.28 -1.00
N SER A 23 -4.43 10.43 0.20
CA SER A 23 -5.67 11.18 0.41
C SER A 23 -5.59 12.66 0.00
N GLY A 24 -4.38 13.23 0.00
CA GLY A 24 -4.10 14.58 -0.51
C GLY A 24 -4.51 14.79 -1.97
N LEU A 25 -4.51 13.74 -2.80
CA LEU A 25 -4.98 13.79 -4.19
C LEU A 25 -6.48 14.09 -4.26
N LEU A 26 -7.30 13.35 -3.49
CA LEU A 26 -8.75 13.53 -3.47
C LEU A 26 -9.18 14.80 -2.73
N GLN A 27 -8.33 15.30 -1.81
CA GLN A 27 -8.52 16.59 -1.14
C GLN A 27 -8.04 17.78 -1.97
N ARG A 28 -7.54 17.56 -3.20
CA ARG A 28 -6.99 18.59 -4.10
C ARG A 28 -5.80 19.36 -3.50
N GLN A 29 -5.08 18.75 -2.57
CA GLN A 29 -3.84 19.28 -1.99
C GLN A 29 -2.62 18.90 -2.84
N LYS A 30 -2.73 17.81 -3.62
CA LYS A 30 -1.72 17.32 -4.56
C LYS A 30 -2.35 16.97 -5.88
N ASN A 31 -1.57 17.04 -6.96
CA ASN A 31 -1.98 16.51 -8.26
C ASN A 31 -1.54 15.04 -8.44
N LEU A 32 -1.97 14.44 -9.56
CA LEU A 32 -1.70 13.03 -9.84
C LEU A 32 -0.20 12.75 -10.00
N ASP A 33 0.52 13.61 -10.70
CA ASP A 33 1.96 13.42 -10.96
C ASP A 33 2.78 13.48 -9.66
N GLN A 34 2.50 14.45 -8.79
CA GLN A 34 3.12 14.56 -7.46
C GLN A 34 2.84 13.30 -6.64
N THR A 35 1.58 12.88 -6.59
CA THR A 35 1.15 11.71 -5.83
C THR A 35 1.81 10.43 -6.37
N GLY A 36 1.96 10.32 -7.69
CA GLY A 36 2.63 9.21 -8.38
C GLY A 36 4.13 9.17 -8.12
N ASN A 37 4.80 10.32 -8.14
CA ASN A 37 6.24 10.42 -7.84
C ASN A 37 6.53 9.99 -6.40
N GLU A 38 5.71 10.41 -5.42
CA GLU A 38 5.86 9.97 -4.03
C GLU A 38 5.64 8.46 -3.86
N LEU A 39 4.66 7.88 -4.58
CA LEU A 39 4.47 6.43 -4.59
C LEU A 39 5.66 5.69 -5.22
N LEU A 40 6.25 6.25 -6.28
CA LEU A 40 7.44 5.71 -6.92
C LEU A 40 8.62 5.70 -5.94
N GLU A 41 8.81 6.76 -5.14
CA GLU A 41 9.83 6.79 -4.09
C GLU A 41 9.61 5.72 -3.01
N VAL A 42 8.36 5.47 -2.60
CA VAL A 42 8.03 4.36 -1.68
C VAL A 42 8.41 3.01 -2.30
N MET A 43 8.10 2.81 -3.58
CA MET A 43 8.49 1.61 -4.32
C MET A 43 10.01 1.43 -4.38
N LEU A 44 10.75 2.48 -4.76
CA LEU A 44 12.21 2.43 -4.85
C LEU A 44 12.86 2.13 -3.49
N ARG A 45 12.39 2.76 -2.41
CA ARG A 45 12.87 2.43 -1.05
C ARG A 45 12.60 0.97 -0.69
N THR A 46 11.44 0.45 -1.09
CA THR A 46 11.07 -0.95 -0.87
C THR A 46 12.00 -1.89 -1.64
N CYS A 47 12.25 -1.62 -2.93
CA CYS A 47 13.21 -2.37 -3.73
C CYS A 47 14.63 -2.33 -3.15
N ASN A 48 15.01 -1.23 -2.48
CA ASN A 48 16.29 -1.08 -1.79
C ASN A 48 16.32 -1.69 -0.37
N GLY A 49 15.34 -2.53 -0.02
CA GLY A 49 15.35 -3.32 1.21
C GLY A 49 14.59 -2.74 2.39
N ARG A 50 13.90 -1.60 2.24
CA ARG A 50 12.91 -1.16 3.24
C ARG A 50 11.75 -2.17 3.24
N LEU A 51 11.42 -2.74 4.38
CA LEU A 51 10.24 -3.59 4.51
C LEU A 51 8.95 -2.79 4.28
N THR A 52 8.01 -3.37 3.54
CA THR A 52 6.62 -2.90 3.49
C THR A 52 5.92 -3.13 4.83
N ALA A 53 4.83 -2.41 5.10
CA ALA A 53 4.01 -2.61 6.29
C ALA A 53 3.55 -4.08 6.43
N ALA A 54 3.17 -4.71 5.31
CA ALA A 54 2.78 -6.12 5.29
C ALA A 54 3.91 -7.06 5.73
N GLU A 55 5.14 -6.81 5.27
CA GLU A 55 6.32 -7.63 5.61
C GLU A 55 6.74 -7.41 7.06
N ALA A 56 6.78 -6.15 7.51
CA ALA A 56 7.16 -5.79 8.88
C ALA A 56 6.22 -6.41 9.93
N LEU A 57 4.93 -6.51 9.62
CA LEU A 57 3.92 -7.14 10.48
C LEU A 57 3.83 -8.66 10.30
N GLY A 58 4.63 -9.26 9.41
CA GLY A 58 4.69 -10.70 9.21
C GLY A 58 3.49 -11.30 8.46
N HIS A 59 2.72 -10.51 7.72
CA HIS A 59 1.60 -11.02 6.93
C HIS A 59 2.09 -11.97 5.83
N ARG A 60 1.57 -13.20 5.82
CA ARG A 60 1.85 -14.23 4.81
C ARG A 60 0.54 -14.68 4.19
N GLU A 61 0.06 -13.91 3.23
CA GLU A 61 -1.15 -14.23 2.48
C GLU A 61 -0.74 -14.98 1.22
N PHE A 62 -0.89 -16.32 1.23
CA PHE A 62 -0.83 -17.12 0.01
C PHE A 62 -2.04 -18.04 -0.03
N VAL A 63 -2.73 -18.06 -1.16
CA VAL A 63 -3.77 -19.04 -1.46
C VAL A 63 -3.53 -19.53 -2.87
N MET A 64 -3.54 -20.86 -3.04
CA MET A 64 -3.56 -21.43 -4.38
C MET A 64 -5.00 -21.31 -4.88
N THR A 65 -5.24 -20.36 -5.80
CA THR A 65 -6.55 -20.22 -6.44
C THR A 65 -6.92 -21.55 -7.10
N ARG A 66 -7.92 -22.25 -6.57
CA ARG A 66 -8.45 -23.46 -7.19
C ARG A 66 -9.30 -23.07 -8.39
N LEU A 67 -8.96 -23.61 -9.55
CA LEU A 67 -9.73 -23.42 -10.77
C LEU A 67 -10.89 -24.43 -10.91
N TYR A 68 -10.92 -25.48 -10.08
CA TYR A 68 -11.91 -26.55 -10.11
C TYR A 68 -12.31 -27.00 -8.69
N GLU A 69 -13.55 -27.48 -8.55
CA GLU A 69 -14.02 -28.12 -7.30
C GLU A 69 -13.28 -29.44 -7.05
N SER A 70 -12.94 -29.70 -5.78
CA SER A 70 -12.46 -31.02 -5.36
C SER A 70 -13.63 -31.98 -5.23
N ALA A 71 -13.42 -33.23 -5.64
CA ALA A 71 -14.38 -34.34 -5.52
C ALA A 71 -14.97 -34.48 -4.10
#